data_AF-A0A1Q5GHR9-F1
#
_entry.id   AF-A0A1Q5GHR9-F1
#
_cell.length_a   1.000
_cell.length_b   1.000
_cell.length_c   1.000
_cell.angle_alpha   90.00
_cell.angle_beta   90.00
_cell.angle_gamma   90.00
#
_symmetry.space_group_name_H-M   'P 1'
#
loop_
_entity.id
_entity.type
_entity.pdbx_description
1 polymer ?
#
loop_
_entity_poly.entity_id
_entity_poly.type
_entity_poly.pdbx_seq_one_letter_code
_entity_poly.pdbx_strand_id
1 'polypeptide(L)'
;MTITATETSAWKNELQNITADVTDPAGRAALESLSSALEGYFENPLLFRSVLGKIVKAVIDPATEEQITSQAFQNLDEFKAALPAGVTVTTLQ
;
A
#
# COMPACT_ATOMS: atom_id res chain seq x y z
N MET A 1 -1.71 13.50 6.41
CA MET A 1 -0.52 12.72 6.77
C MET A 1 0.69 13.27 6.04
N THR A 2 1.75 13.55 6.78
CA THR A 2 3.05 13.98 6.26
C THR A 2 3.94 12.76 6.27
N ILE A 3 4.46 12.35 5.11
CA ILE A 3 5.49 11.31 5.06
C ILE A 3 6.83 12.00 5.35
N THR A 4 7.59 11.43 6.27
CA THR A 4 8.91 11.88 6.70
C THR A 4 10.00 11.00 6.09
N ALA A 5 11.25 11.48 6.10
CA ALA A 5 12.40 10.68 5.69
C ALA A 5 12.60 9.42 6.55
N THR A 6 12.16 9.46 7.82
CA THR A 6 12.17 8.30 8.70
C THR A 6 11.17 7.24 8.23
N GLU A 7 9.98 7.64 7.82
CA GLU A 7 8.96 6.71 7.29
C GLU A 7 9.37 6.13 5.93
N THR A 8 9.99 6.92 5.04
CA THR A 8 10.50 6.38 3.77
C THR A 8 11.62 5.36 3.99
N SER A 9 12.49 5.60 4.98
CA SER A 9 13.57 4.67 5.35
C SER A 9 13.02 3.38 5.98
N ALA A 10 12.00 3.49 6.84
CA ALA A 10 11.33 2.33 7.43
C ALA A 10 10.69 1.45 6.36
N TRP A 11 10.03 2.06 5.37
CA TRP A 11 9.40 1.34 4.26
C TRP A 11 10.43 0.63 3.37
N LYS A 12 11.58 1.28 3.09
CA LYS A 12 12.68 0.64 2.36
C LYS A 12 13.18 -0.61 3.10
N ASN A 13 13.35 -0.52 4.41
CA ASN A 13 13.79 -1.65 5.24
C ASN A 13 12.75 -2.78 5.29
N GLU A 14 11.46 -2.45 5.44
CA GLU A 14 10.39 -3.44 5.41
C GLU A 14 10.32 -4.17 4.07
N LEU A 15 10.44 -3.46 2.95
CA LEU A 15 10.44 -4.06 1.63
C LEU A 15 11.62 -5.04 1.44
N GLN A 16 12.80 -4.68 1.95
CA GLN A 16 13.97 -5.57 1.94
C GLN A 16 13.75 -6.82 2.79
N ASN A 17 13.16 -6.67 3.98
CA ASN A 17 12.85 -7.80 4.86
C ASN A 17 11.83 -8.75 4.21
N ILE A 18 10.77 -8.22 3.61
CA ILE A 18 9.77 -9.03 2.89
C ILE A 18 10.43 -9.76 1.71
N THR A 19 11.31 -9.09 0.96
CA THR A 19 12.03 -9.71 -0.16
C THR A 19 12.91 -10.86 0.31
N ALA A 20 13.56 -10.72 1.47
CA ALA A 20 14.38 -11.77 2.07
C ALA A 20 13.56 -12.98 2.54
N ASP A 21 12.35 -12.75 3.04
CA ASP A 21 11.45 -13.80 3.55
C ASP A 21 10.67 -14.53 2.44
N VAL A 22 10.57 -13.95 1.23
CA VAL A 22 9.92 -14.61 0.10
C VAL A 22 10.76 -15.77 -0.43
N THR A 23 10.20 -16.97 -0.38
CA THR A 23 10.83 -18.22 -0.85
C THR A 23 10.61 -18.49 -2.34
N ASP A 24 9.56 -17.91 -2.92
CA ASP A 24 9.25 -18.01 -4.35
C ASP A 24 10.17 -17.13 -5.20
N PRO A 25 10.92 -17.68 -6.17
CA PRO A 25 11.81 -16.91 -7.02
C PRO A 25 11.11 -15.82 -7.85
N ALA A 26 9.88 -16.06 -8.30
CA ALA A 26 9.13 -15.09 -9.11
C ALA A 26 8.65 -13.92 -8.23
N GLY A 27 8.10 -14.21 -7.06
CA GLY A 27 7.73 -13.21 -6.05
C GLY A 27 8.92 -12.37 -5.60
N ARG A 28 10.10 -13.00 -5.40
CA ARG A 28 11.32 -12.28 -5.03
C ARG A 28 11.76 -11.32 -6.12
N ALA A 29 11.81 -11.77 -7.38
CA ALA A 29 12.18 -10.91 -8.51
C ALA A 29 11.21 -9.73 -8.70
N ALA A 30 9.91 -9.96 -8.47
CA ALA A 30 8.91 -8.89 -8.51
C ALA A 30 9.13 -7.84 -7.41
N LEU A 31 9.45 -8.26 -6.18
CA LEU A 31 9.75 -7.36 -5.07
C LEU A 31 11.06 -6.61 -5.25
N GLU A 32 12.10 -7.25 -5.79
CA GLU A 32 13.37 -6.59 -6.14
C GLU A 32 13.15 -5.52 -7.22
N SER A 33 12.35 -5.84 -8.25
CA SER A 33 11.97 -4.88 -9.29
C SER A 33 11.18 -3.70 -8.71
N LEU A 34 10.25 -3.96 -7.80
CA LEU A 34 9.50 -2.93 -7.09
C LEU A 34 10.43 -2.04 -6.24
N SER A 35 11.37 -2.64 -5.51
CA SER A 35 12.35 -1.91 -4.70
C SER A 35 13.23 -1.00 -5.55
N SER A 36 13.69 -1.49 -6.70
CA SER A 36 14.51 -0.71 -7.64
C SER A 36 13.70 0.43 -8.27
N ALA A 37 12.46 0.18 -8.68
CA ALA A 37 11.57 1.20 -9.24
C ALA A 37 11.24 2.32 -8.22
N LEU A 38 11.23 2.00 -6.93
CA LEU A 38 10.93 2.93 -5.85
C LEU A 38 12.16 3.64 -5.27
N GLU A 39 13.38 3.25 -5.66
CA GLU A 39 14.61 3.72 -5.02
C GLU A 39 14.75 5.25 -5.03
N GLY A 40 14.54 5.90 -6.17
CA GLY A 40 14.58 7.36 -6.29
C GLY A 40 13.44 8.09 -5.58
N TYR A 41 12.40 7.37 -5.17
CA TYR A 41 11.26 7.93 -4.44
C TYR A 41 11.51 7.91 -2.93
N PHE A 42 12.28 6.95 -2.40
CA PHE A 42 12.61 6.89 -0.96
C PHE A 42 13.42 8.09 -0.46
N GLU A 43 14.21 8.71 -1.33
CA GLU A 43 15.02 9.89 -1.02
C GLU A 43 14.18 11.17 -0.90
N ASN A 44 12.95 11.17 -1.42
CA ASN A 44 12.08 12.33 -1.37
C ASN A 44 10.67 11.96 -0.86
N PRO A 45 10.35 12.26 0.41
CA PRO A 45 9.07 11.91 1.02
C PRO A 45 7.83 12.44 0.28
N LEU A 46 7.95 13.57 -0.44
CA LEU A 46 6.84 14.10 -1.26
C LEU A 46 6.61 13.27 -2.51
N LEU A 47 7.68 12.83 -3.17
CA LEU A 47 7.58 11.96 -4.35
C LEU A 47 7.12 10.56 -3.95
N PHE A 48 7.61 10.04 -2.83
CA PHE A 48 7.13 8.78 -2.26
C PHE A 48 5.63 8.81 -1.97
N ARG A 49 5.14 9.88 -1.32
CA ARG A 49 3.70 10.08 -1.08
C ARG A 49 2.90 10.09 -2.39
N SER A 50 3.40 10.76 -3.42
CA SER A 50 2.73 10.83 -4.73
C SER A 50 2.62 9.45 -5.39
N VAL A 51 3.70 8.66 -5.34
CA VAL A 51 3.70 7.29 -5.88
C VAL A 51 2.82 6.36 -5.07
N LEU A 52 2.89 6.40 -3.74
CA LEU A 52 1.97 5.63 -2.89
C LEU A 52 0.52 6.00 -3.17
N GLY A 53 0.20 7.28 -3.37
CA GLY A 53 -1.13 7.72 -3.76
C GLY A 53 -1.58 7.13 -5.11
N LYS A 54 -0.67 6.98 -6.08
CA LYS A 54 -0.96 6.33 -7.37
C LYS A 54 -1.10 4.82 -7.26
N ILE A 55 -0.29 4.16 -6.42
CA ILE A 55 -0.36 2.72 -6.17
C ILE A 55 -1.67 2.39 -5.44
N VAL A 56 -2.04 3.15 -4.39
CA VAL A 56 -3.29 2.97 -3.66
C VAL A 56 -4.51 3.21 -4.57
N LYS A 57 -4.47 4.23 -5.43
CA LYS A 57 -5.52 4.47 -6.44
C LYS A 57 -5.61 3.40 -7.53
N ALA A 58 -4.55 2.63 -7.75
CA ALA A 58 -4.61 1.50 -8.68
C ALA A 58 -5.24 0.24 -8.05
N VAL A 59 -5.30 0.17 -6.71
CA VAL A 59 -5.82 -1.00 -5.98
C VAL A 59 -7.31 -0.86 -5.66
N ILE A 60 -7.81 0.36 -5.48
CA ILE A 60 -9.24 0.65 -5.30
C ILE A 60 -9.75 1.31 -6.57
N ASP A 61 -10.62 0.62 -7.30
CA ASP A 61 -11.25 1.20 -8.47
C ASP A 61 -12.08 2.45 -8.08
N PRO A 62 -12.14 3.50 -8.93
CA PRO A 62 -12.89 4.72 -8.65
C PRO A 62 -14.35 4.48 -8.25
N ALA A 63 -15.04 3.47 -8.81
CA ALA A 63 -16.42 3.16 -8.44
C ALA A 63 -16.53 2.60 -7.02
N THR A 64 -15.53 1.82 -6.60
CA THR A 64 -15.38 1.32 -5.23
C THR A 64 -15.07 2.46 -4.25
N GLU A 65 -14.18 3.39 -4.62
CA GLU A 65 -13.86 4.58 -3.80
C GLU A 65 -15.12 5.44 -3.58
N GLU A 66 -15.92 5.66 -4.63
CA GLU A 66 -17.19 6.37 -4.54
C GLU A 66 -18.20 5.64 -3.65
N GLN A 67 -18.35 4.32 -3.77
CA GLN A 67 -19.23 3.53 -2.90
C GLN A 67 -18.85 3.61 -1.42
N ILE A 68 -17.55 3.52 -1.11
CA ILE A 68 -17.06 3.59 0.27
C ILE A 68 -17.25 5.00 0.87
N THR A 69 -17.06 6.05 0.06
CA THR A 69 -17.12 7.45 0.55
C THR A 69 -18.54 8.02 0.58
N SER A 70 -19.47 7.46 -0.20
CA SER A 70 -20.88 7.88 -0.27
C SER A 70 -21.80 7.15 0.70
N GLN A 71 -21.35 6.05 1.31
CA GLN A 71 -22.12 5.29 2.30
C GLN A 71 -21.66 5.56 3.72
N ALA A 72 -22.63 5.68 4.64
CA ALA A 72 -22.39 5.65 6.07
C ALA A 72 -22.52 4.20 6.54
N PHE A 73 -21.42 3.60 6.99
CA PHE A 73 -21.41 2.25 7.55
C PHE A 73 -21.72 2.29 9.05
N GLN A 74 -22.63 1.44 9.51
CA GLN A 74 -23.00 1.37 10.92
C GLN A 74 -22.03 0.53 11.74
N ASN A 75 -21.29 -0.38 11.10
CA ASN A 75 -20.33 -1.25 11.76
C ASN A 75 -19.21 -1.71 10.80
N LEU A 76 -18.17 -2.32 11.37
CA LEU A 76 -16.98 -2.76 10.65
C LEU A 76 -17.27 -3.90 9.65
N ASP A 77 -18.26 -4.75 9.93
CA ASP A 77 -18.61 -5.87 9.05
C ASP A 77 -19.29 -5.39 7.76
N GLU A 78 -20.13 -4.35 7.86
CA GLU A 78 -20.72 -3.68 6.71
C GLU A 78 -19.67 -3.03 5.82
N PHE A 79 -18.67 -2.37 6.43
CA PHE A 79 -17.53 -1.82 5.70
C PHE A 79 -16.73 -2.92 5.00
N LYS A 80 -16.44 -4.04 5.68
CA LYS A 80 -15.72 -5.18 5.08
C LYS A 80 -16.47 -5.81 3.91
N ALA A 81 -17.81 -5.87 3.98
CA ALA A 81 -18.65 -6.42 2.91
C ALA A 81 -18.67 -5.54 1.65
N ALA A 82 -18.43 -4.23 1.79
CA ALA A 82 -18.36 -3.29 0.68
C ALA A 82 -16.98 -3.28 -0.02
N LEU A 83 -15.98 -3.98 0.53
CA LEU A 83 -14.65 -4.01 -0.04
C LEU A 83 -14.52 -5.04 -1.18
N PRO A 84 -13.71 -4.76 -2.21
CA PRO A 84 -13.42 -5.71 -3.27
C PRO A 84 -12.77 -6.99 -2.75
N ALA A 85 -13.00 -8.09 -3.47
CA ALA A 85 -12.30 -9.35 -3.21
C ALA A 85 -10.78 -9.13 -3.31
N GLY A 86 -10.07 -9.43 -2.22
CA GLY A 86 -8.61 -9.26 -2.12
C GLY A 86 -8.15 -8.13 -1.19
N VAL A 87 -9.06 -7.27 -0.70
CA VAL A 87 -8.72 -6.25 0.31
C VAL A 87 -8.91 -6.83 1.71
N THR A 88 -7.85 -6.83 2.51
CA THR A 88 -7.91 -7.26 3.92
C THR A 88 -7.92 -6.04 4.83
N VAL A 89 -8.89 -5.97 5.74
CA VAL A 89 -8.98 -4.90 6.75
C VAL A 89 -8.28 -5.34 8.02
N THR A 90 -7.21 -4.63 8.39
CA THR A 90 -6.49 -4.83 9.65
C THR A 90 -6.72 -3.63 10.56
N THR A 91 -7.24 -3.86 11.77
CA THR A 91 -7.30 -2.83 12.81
C THR A 91 -5.95 -2.74 13.50
N LEU A 92 -5.36 -1.54 13.54
CA LEU A 92 -4.20 -1.26 14.39
C LEU A 92 -4.68 -1.27 15.84
N GLN A 93 -4.16 -2.23 16.63
CA GLN A 93 -4.31 -2.23 18.08
C GLN A 93 -3.31 -1.26 18.71
#